data_AF-A0A5C7SRK4-F1
#
_entry.id   AF-A0A5C7SRK4-F1
#
_cell.length_a   1.000
_cell.length_b   1.000
_cell.length_c   1.000
_cell.angle_alpha   90.00
_cell.angle_beta   90.00
_cell.angle_gamma   90.00
#
_symmetry.space_group_name_H-M   'P 1'
#
loop_
_entity.id
_entity.type
_entity.pdbx_description
1 polymer ?
#
loop_
_entity_poly.entity_id
_entity_poly.type
_entity_poly.pdbx_seq_one_letter_code
_entity_poly.pdbx_strand_id
1 'polypeptide(L)' 'MTVGPVLYLWSRARLLDFYAGIAESPADCVVLGEVVCARRRELRLDDWLALARELT' A
#
# COMPACT_ATOMS: atom_id res chain seq x y z
N MET A 1 3.15 -1.42 -16.45
CA MET A 1 4.11 -1.48 -15.35
C MET A 1 3.39 -1.89 -14.07
N THR A 2 3.99 -2.79 -13.29
CA THR A 2 3.39 -3.28 -12.03
C THR A 2 4.22 -2.83 -10.84
N VAL A 3 3.55 -2.33 -9.80
CA VAL A 3 4.18 -1.91 -8.54
C VAL A 3 4.01 -3.01 -7.50
N GLY A 4 5.13 -3.47 -6.93
CA GLY A 4 5.15 -4.48 -5.89
C GLY A 4 4.81 -3.96 -4.49
N PRO A 5 4.73 -4.86 -3.49
CA PRO A 5 4.44 -4.51 -2.10
C PRO A 5 5.60 -3.78 -1.43
N VAL A 6 5.29 -3.01 -0.38
CA VAL A 6 6.29 -2.25 0.38
C VAL A 6 7.19 -3.20 1.18
N LEU A 7 8.50 -3.11 0.99
CA LEU A 7 9.48 -4.01 1.65
C LEU A 7 10.02 -3.47 2.99
N TYR A 8 9.63 -2.26 3.35
CA TYR A 8 10.13 -1.55 4.53
C TYR A 8 9.00 -1.19 5.48
N LEU A 9 9.30 -1.15 6.78
CA LEU A 9 8.33 -0.69 7.76
C LEU A 9 8.23 0.84 7.70
N TRP A 10 7.20 1.33 7.03
CA TRP A 10 6.87 2.75 6.96
C TRP A 10 5.73 3.08 7.91
N SER A 11 5.66 4.35 8.30
CA SER A 11 4.50 4.82 9.03
C SER A 11 3.24 4.71 8.16
N ARG A 12 2.09 4.50 8.80
CA ARG A 12 0.80 4.45 8.11
C ARG A 12 0.60 5.64 7.16
N ALA A 13 0.91 6.85 7.63
CA ALA A 13 0.76 8.07 6.84
C ALA A 13 1.63 8.07 5.57
N ARG A 14 2.91 7.69 5.68
CA ARG A 14 3.81 7.60 4.52
C ARG A 14 3.33 6.56 3.52
N LEU A 15 2.81 5.44 4.01
CA LEU A 15 2.35 4.35 3.17
C LEU A 15 1.09 4.74 2.38
N LEU A 16 0.13 5.41 3.02
CA LEU A 16 -1.05 5.95 2.35
C LEU A 16 -0.70 7.01 1.30
N ASP A 17 0.20 7.95 1.64
CA ASP A 17 0.67 9.00 0.72
C ASP A 17 1.36 8.41 -0.52
N PHE A 18 2.17 7.37 -0.32
CA PHE A 18 2.80 6.63 -1.41
C PHE A 18 1.75 6.03 -2.36
N TYR A 19 0.78 5.28 -1.84
CA TYR A 19 -0.25 4.65 -2.68
C TYR A 19 -1.18 5.67 -3.35
N ALA A 20 -1.45 6.82 -2.71
CA ALA A 20 -2.16 7.93 -3.33
C ALA A 20 -1.37 8.48 -4.53
N GLY A 21 -0.06 8.66 -4.40
CA GLY A 21 0.79 9.04 -5.53
C GLY A 21 0.86 7.98 -6.64
N ILE A 22 0.76 6.70 -6.29
CA ILE A 22 0.69 5.61 -7.28
C ILE A 22 -0.64 5.62 -8.04
N ALA A 23 -1.74 6.01 -7.40
CA ALA A 23 -3.05 6.16 -8.05
C ALA A 23 -2.98 7.13 -9.24
N GLU A 24 -2.15 8.17 -9.16
CA GLU A 24 -1.94 9.15 -10.22
C GLU A 24 -0.82 8.77 -11.20
N SER A 25 -0.13 7.66 -10.97
CA SER A 25 0.98 7.19 -11.79
C SER A 25 0.50 6.31 -12.95
N PRO A 26 1.31 6.08 -14.00
CA PRO A 26 0.96 5.18 -15.12
C PRO A 26 1.10 3.70 -14.76
N ALA A 27 0.97 3.33 -13.48
CA ALA A 27 1.02 1.95 -13.05
C ALA A 27 -0.27 1.22 -13.46
N ASP A 28 -0.13 0.14 -14.24
CA ASP A 28 -1.26 -0.67 -14.69
C ASP A 28 -1.78 -1.61 -13.59
N CYS A 29 -0.93 -1.95 -12.62
CA CYS A 29 -1.28 -2.88 -11.55
C CYS A 29 -0.46 -2.60 -10.28
N VAL A 30 -1.09 -2.71 -9.13
CA VAL A 30 -0.49 -2.39 -7.83
C VAL A 30 -0.76 -3.54 -6.86
N VAL A 31 0.30 -4.06 -6.26
CA VAL A 31 0.19 -5.05 -5.19
C VAL A 31 0.12 -4.32 -3.84
N LEU A 32 -1.06 -4.36 -3.23
CA LEU A 32 -1.30 -3.79 -1.91
C LEU A 32 -0.78 -4.72 -0.82
N GLY A 33 0.10 -4.19 0.02
CA GLY A 33 0.63 -4.92 1.16
C GLY A 33 2.04 -4.51 1.54
N GLU A 34 2.51 -5.08 2.64
CA GLU A 34 3.88 -4.90 3.12
C GLU A 34 4.52 -6.24 3.51
N VAL A 35 5.80 -6.40 3.20
CA VAL A 35 6.60 -7.60 3.49
C VAL A 35 7.41 -7.37 4.77
N VAL A 36 6.70 -7.11 5.88
CA VAL A 36 7.30 -6.91 7.20
C VAL A 36 6.69 -7.84 8.25
N CYS A 37 7.32 -8.01 9.40
CA CYS A 37 6.81 -8.87 10.48
C CYS A 37 5.42 -8.40 10.94
N ALA A 38 4.43 -9.30 10.94
CA ALA A 38 3.02 -8.98 11.25
C ALA A 38 2.82 -8.27 12.60
N ARG A 39 3.74 -8.46 13.55
CA ARG A 39 3.69 -7.84 14.89
C ARG A 39 4.06 -6.35 14.89
N ARG A 40 4.69 -5.84 13.82
CA ARG A 40 5.14 -4.44 13.72
C ARG A 40 4.35 -3.61 12.72
N ARG A 41 3.38 -4.22 12.02
CA ARG A 41 2.57 -3.59 10.99
C ARG A 41 1.60 -2.59 11.60
N GLU A 42 1.50 -1.40 11.01
CA GLU A 42 0.51 -0.40 11.42
C GLU A 42 -0.81 -0.54 10.66
N LEU A 43 -0.80 -1.07 9.43
CA LEU A 43 -2.01 -1.32 8.65
C LEU A 43 -2.55 -2.73 8.88
N ARG A 44 -3.87 -2.83 9.08
CA ARG A 44 -4.60 -4.10 9.15
C ARG A 44 -5.14 -4.47 7.77
N LEU A 45 -5.63 -5.70 7.64
CA LEU A 45 -6.26 -6.17 6.40
C LEU A 45 -7.41 -5.25 5.96
N ASP A 46 -8.24 -4.80 6.90
CA ASP A 46 -9.33 -3.86 6.61
C ASP A 46 -8.84 -2.53 6.02
N ASP A 47 -7.71 -1.99 6.48
CA ASP A 47 -7.13 -0.77 5.93
C ASP A 47 -6.66 -0.99 4.48
N TRP A 48 -6.07 -2.15 4.19
CA TRP A 48 -5.69 -2.52 2.82
C TRP A 48 -6.88 -2.69 1.89
N LEU A 49 -7.99 -3.26 2.38
CA LEU A 49 -9.23 -3.38 1.61
C LEU A 49 -9.90 -2.03 1.37
N ALA A 50 -9.84 -1.12 2.33
CA ALA A 50 -10.32 0.25 2.14
C ALA A 50 -9.51 0.97 1.05
N LEU A 51 -8.18 0.91 1.13
CA LEU A 51 -7.30 1.48 0.12
C LEU A 51 -7.53 0.88 -1.28
N ALA A 52 -7.76 -0.43 -1.37
CA ALA A 52 -8.08 -1.08 -2.64
C ALA A 52 -9.33 -0.50 -3.31
N ARG A 53 -10.33 -0.10 -2.50
CA ARG A 53 -11.57 0.50 -3.00
C ARG A 53 -11.38 1.94 -3.46
N GLU A 54 -10.40 2.65 -2.93
CA GLU A 54 -10.03 4.00 -3.39
C GLU A 54 -9.27 3.98 -4.72
N LEU A 55 -8.60 2.87 -5.03
CA LEU A 55 -7.79 2.69 -6.26
C LEU A 55 -8.54 2.03 -7.43
N THR A 56 -9.84 1.74 -7.27
CA THR A 56 -10.71 1.17 -8.32
C THR A 56 -11.56 2.25 -8.95
#